data_AF-A0A523SQS4-F1
#
_entry.id   AF-A0A523SQS4-F1
#
_cell.length_a   1.000
_cell.length_b   1.000
_cell.length_c   1.000
_cell.angle_alpha   90.00
_cell.angle_beta   90.00
_cell.angle_gamma   90.00
#
_symmetry.space_group_name_H-M   'P 1'
#
loop_
_entity.id
_entity.type
_entity.pdbx_description
1 polymer ?
#
loop_
_entity_poly.entity_id
_entity_poly.type
_entity_poly.pdbx_seq_one_letter_code
_entity_poly.pdbx_strand_id
1 'polypeptide(L)'
;MENEDKKMEEILEKGVEYLKDGQFQEAIGVFEKLIAADENDAVAHFNLGLACMRIAREDIDKEELYEKKTDEEGWILRAIAEFNKVLDIEPDNGEARENIAVLNKLLNMGV
;
A
#
# COMPACT_ATOMS: atom_id res chain seq x y z
N MET A 1 -23.07 15.42 5.24
CA MET A 1 -21.84 15.29 6.04
C MET A 1 -21.85 13.92 6.72
N GLU A 2 -22.69 13.62 7.72
CA GLU A 2 -22.73 12.27 8.36
C GLU A 2 -22.88 11.06 7.42
N ASN A 3 -23.56 11.19 6.28
CA ASN A 3 -23.73 10.08 5.33
C ASN A 3 -22.52 9.82 4.42
N GLU A 4 -21.63 10.81 4.22
CA GLU A 4 -20.46 10.65 3.36
C GLU A 4 -19.29 10.07 4.16
N ASP A 5 -19.09 10.53 5.39
CA ASP A 5 -18.06 10.00 6.30
C ASP A 5 -18.29 8.50 6.58
N LYS A 6 -19.53 8.13 6.93
CA LYS A 6 -19.91 6.73 7.12
C LYS A 6 -19.70 5.88 5.86
N LYS A 7 -19.96 6.46 4.68
CA LYS A 7 -19.75 5.76 3.40
C LYS A 7 -18.26 5.54 3.14
N MET A 8 -17.39 6.48 3.50
CA MET A 8 -15.93 6.32 3.38
C MET A 8 -15.39 5.29 4.37
N GLU A 9 -15.93 5.26 5.60
CA GLU A 9 -15.60 4.20 6.57
C GLU A 9 -15.98 2.80 6.04
N GLU A 10 -17.18 2.63 5.48
CA GLU A 10 -17.60 1.36 4.86
C GLU A 10 -16.72 0.97 3.63
N ILE A 11 -16.22 1.96 2.90
CA ILE A 11 -15.27 1.73 1.79
C ILE A 11 -13.92 1.29 2.35
N LEU A 12 -13.43 1.95 3.41
CA LEU A 12 -12.18 1.59 4.09
C LEU A 12 -12.23 0.16 4.63
N GLU A 13 -13.31 -0.22 5.30
CA GLU A 13 -13.49 -1.58 5.82
C GLU A 13 -13.38 -2.64 4.71
N LYS A 14 -14.04 -2.42 3.56
CA LYS A 14 -13.93 -3.31 2.39
C LYS A 14 -12.50 -3.42 1.86
N GLY A 15 -11.77 -2.30 1.81
CA GLY A 15 -10.37 -2.32 1.38
C GLY A 15 -9.50 -3.16 2.31
N VAL A 16 -9.74 -3.05 3.61
CA VAL A 16 -9.05 -3.87 4.63
C VAL A 16 -9.45 -5.34 4.55
N GLU A 17 -10.71 -5.66 4.22
CA GLU A 17 -11.13 -7.05 3.96
C GLU A 17 -10.40 -7.63 2.74
N TYR A 18 -10.36 -6.92 1.62
CA TYR A 18 -9.60 -7.35 0.44
C TYR A 18 -8.11 -7.57 0.74
N LEU A 19 -7.49 -6.72 1.57
CA LEU A 19 -6.12 -6.92 2.03
C LEU A 19 -5.93 -8.23 2.80
N LYS A 20 -6.88 -8.57 3.68
CA LYS A 20 -6.82 -9.80 4.49
C LYS A 20 -7.03 -11.04 3.63
N ASP A 21 -7.85 -10.94 2.60
CA ASP A 21 -8.20 -12.04 1.70
C ASP A 21 -7.17 -12.24 0.57
N GLY A 22 -6.11 -11.43 0.51
CA GLY A 22 -5.07 -11.51 -0.53
C GLY A 22 -5.47 -10.86 -1.87
N GLN A 23 -6.61 -10.18 -1.91
CA GLN A 23 -7.15 -9.51 -3.10
C GLN A 23 -6.56 -8.10 -3.24
N PHE A 24 -5.24 -8.02 -3.44
CA PHE A 24 -4.51 -6.77 -3.33
C PHE A 24 -4.88 -5.75 -4.41
N GLN A 25 -5.18 -6.19 -5.63
CA GLN A 25 -5.58 -5.30 -6.72
C GLN A 25 -6.94 -4.64 -6.44
N GLU A 26 -7.89 -5.39 -5.87
CA GLU A 26 -9.18 -4.86 -5.43
C GLU A 26 -9.02 -3.88 -4.25
N ALA A 27 -8.13 -4.20 -3.30
CA ALA A 27 -7.80 -3.31 -2.19
C ALA A 27 -7.22 -1.97 -2.69
N ILE A 28 -6.30 -2.01 -3.66
CA ILE A 28 -5.73 -0.80 -4.30
C ILE A 28 -6.85 0.09 -4.86
N GLY A 29 -7.75 -0.48 -5.65
CA GLY A 29 -8.84 0.29 -6.27
C GLY A 29 -9.83 0.87 -5.25
N VAL A 30 -9.90 0.31 -4.04
CA VAL A 30 -10.67 0.87 -2.93
C VAL A 30 -9.94 2.06 -2.31
N PHE A 31 -8.66 1.92 -1.96
CA PHE A 31 -7.90 3.00 -1.34
C PHE A 31 -7.66 4.19 -2.28
N GLU A 32 -7.49 3.95 -3.58
CA GLU A 32 -7.42 5.02 -4.58
C GLU A 32 -8.70 5.88 -4.61
N LYS A 33 -9.87 5.29 -4.35
CA LYS A 33 -11.12 6.05 -4.26
C LYS A 33 -11.20 6.90 -2.99
N LEU A 34 -10.66 6.40 -1.88
CA LEU A 34 -10.56 7.17 -0.64
C LEU A 34 -9.61 8.35 -0.81
N ILE A 35 -8.42 8.12 -1.40
CA ILE A 35 -7.44 9.17 -1.72
C ILE A 35 -8.01 10.19 -2.72
N ALA A 36 -8.82 9.76 -3.68
CA ALA A 36 -9.49 10.67 -4.59
C ALA A 36 -10.56 11.55 -3.91
N ALA A 37 -11.12 11.09 -2.78
CA ALA A 37 -12.06 11.84 -1.97
C ALA A 37 -11.33 12.77 -0.97
N ASP A 38 -10.23 12.30 -0.38
CA ASP A 38 -9.34 13.07 0.49
C ASP A 38 -7.87 12.69 0.22
N GLU A 39 -7.14 13.59 -0.45
CA GLU A 39 -5.73 13.42 -0.81
C GLU A 39 -4.77 13.43 0.39
N ASN A 40 -5.27 13.73 1.59
CA ASN A 40 -4.50 13.73 2.83
C ASN A 40 -5.03 12.68 3.83
N ASP A 41 -5.80 11.69 3.37
CA ASP A 41 -6.19 10.54 4.18
C ASP A 41 -4.96 9.62 4.40
N ALA A 42 -4.30 9.82 5.54
CA ALA A 42 -3.14 9.03 5.94
C ALA A 42 -3.46 7.52 6.05
N VAL A 43 -4.69 7.16 6.44
CA VAL A 43 -5.09 5.75 6.58
C VAL A 43 -5.24 5.10 5.21
N ALA A 44 -5.80 5.82 4.23
CA ALA A 44 -5.92 5.33 2.86
C ALA A 44 -4.53 5.17 2.21
N HIS A 45 -3.64 6.15 2.34
CA HIS A 45 -2.26 6.06 1.87
C HIS A 45 -1.50 4.89 2.53
N PHE A 46 -1.64 4.72 3.85
CA PHE A 46 -0.98 3.63 4.57
C PHE A 46 -1.43 2.25 4.06
N ASN A 47 -2.74 2.05 3.91
CA ASN A 47 -3.27 0.77 3.45
C ASN A 47 -2.98 0.52 1.96
N LEU A 48 -2.92 1.55 1.12
CA LEU A 48 -2.46 1.43 -0.26
C LEU A 48 -0.99 1.01 -0.33
N GLY A 49 -0.14 1.60 0.52
CA GLY A 49 1.25 1.18 0.69
C GLY A 49 1.39 -0.28 1.12
N LEU A 50 0.55 -0.74 2.05
CA LEU A 50 0.48 -2.14 2.45
C LEU A 50 0.06 -3.05 1.28
N ALA A 51 -0.96 -2.68 0.51
CA ALA A 51 -1.41 -3.47 -0.64
C ALA A 51 -0.29 -3.64 -1.68
N CYS A 52 0.40 -2.55 -2.02
CA CYS A 52 1.52 -2.57 -2.96
C CYS A 52 2.70 -3.42 -2.42
N MET A 53 3.05 -3.28 -1.13
CA MET A 53 4.09 -4.10 -0.51
C MET A 53 3.74 -5.59 -0.53
N ARG A 54 2.46 -5.95 -0.38
CA ARG A 54 2.01 -7.35 -0.39
C ARG A 54 2.09 -7.97 -1.78
N ILE A 55 1.73 -7.22 -2.84
CA ILE A 55 1.93 -7.68 -4.23
C ILE A 55 3.41 -7.95 -4.48
N ALA A 56 4.28 -6.98 -4.15
CA ALA A 56 5.72 -7.15 -4.33
C ALA A 56 6.28 -8.39 -3.62
N ARG A 57 5.73 -8.77 -2.45
CA ARG A 57 6.17 -9.97 -1.73
C ARG A 57 5.62 -11.27 -2.32
N GLU A 58 4.37 -11.27 -2.80
CA GLU A 58 3.81 -12.45 -3.46
C GLU A 58 4.52 -12.79 -4.77
N ASP A 59 4.99 -11.77 -5.48
CA ASP A 59 5.76 -11.96 -6.71
C ASP A 59 7.14 -12.58 -6.39
N ILE A 60 7.83 -12.10 -5.33
CA ILE A 60 9.11 -12.67 -4.86
C ILE A 60 8.96 -14.16 -4.49
N ASP A 61 7.87 -14.53 -3.82
CA ASP A 61 7.59 -15.92 -3.45
C ASP A 61 7.30 -16.82 -4.67
N LYS A 62 6.93 -16.24 -5.82
CA LYS A 62 6.65 -16.94 -7.09
C LYS A 62 7.84 -16.89 -8.07
N GLU A 63 8.76 -15.93 -7.92
CA GLU A 63 9.92 -15.71 -8.80
C GLU A 63 11.11 -16.66 -8.58
N GLU A 64 11.01 -17.67 -7.70
CA GLU A 64 11.96 -18.80 -7.73
C GLU A 64 11.94 -19.55 -9.10
N LEU A 65 11.03 -19.19 -10.03
CA LEU A 65 10.85 -19.83 -11.33
C LEU A 65 10.99 -18.95 -12.61
N TYR A 66 10.95 -17.61 -12.59
CA TYR A 66 10.96 -16.79 -13.83
C TYR A 66 11.64 -15.40 -13.69
N GLU A 67 12.57 -15.08 -14.59
CA GLU A 67 13.46 -13.89 -14.57
C GLU A 67 12.79 -12.55 -15.02
N LYS A 68 11.77 -12.02 -14.32
CA LYS A 68 11.17 -10.72 -14.70
C LYS A 68 10.91 -9.78 -13.52
N LYS A 69 12.00 -9.38 -12.85
CA LYS A 69 12.13 -8.33 -11.82
C LYS A 69 11.45 -6.96 -12.07
N THR A 70 10.87 -6.70 -13.25
CA THR A 70 10.45 -5.34 -13.65
C THR A 70 9.17 -4.86 -12.99
N ASP A 71 8.26 -5.76 -12.57
CA ASP A 71 6.98 -5.35 -11.99
C ASP A 71 7.08 -5.18 -10.47
N GLU A 72 7.94 -5.96 -9.80
CA GLU A 72 8.17 -5.89 -8.34
C GLU A 72 8.76 -4.55 -7.92
N GLU A 73 9.77 -4.06 -8.64
CA GLU A 73 10.39 -2.76 -8.35
C GLU A 73 9.35 -1.63 -8.43
N GLY A 74 8.42 -1.71 -9.39
CA GLY A 74 7.31 -0.76 -9.51
C GLY A 74 6.41 -0.76 -8.27
N TRP A 75 6.01 -1.93 -7.78
CA TRP A 75 5.18 -2.05 -6.58
C TRP A 75 5.91 -1.62 -5.30
N ILE A 76 7.21 -1.91 -5.18
CA ILE A 76 8.04 -1.47 -4.07
C ILE A 76 8.15 0.06 -4.05
N LEU A 77 8.48 0.66 -5.19
CA LEU A 77 8.60 2.12 -5.31
C LEU A 77 7.28 2.82 -5.03
N ARG A 78 6.17 2.27 -5.52
CA ARG A 78 4.84 2.78 -5.22
C ARG A 78 4.55 2.68 -3.73
N ALA A 79 4.79 1.53 -3.08
CA ALA A 79 4.59 1.38 -1.65
C ALA A 79 5.39 2.40 -0.82
N ILE A 80 6.66 2.63 -1.18
CA ILE A 80 7.51 3.66 -0.53
C ILE A 80 6.90 5.06 -0.72
N ALA A 81 6.42 5.39 -1.92
CA ALA A 81 5.82 6.69 -2.19
C ALA A 81 4.56 6.93 -1.31
N GLU A 82 3.69 5.93 -1.20
CA GLU A 82 2.50 6.03 -0.36
C GLU A 82 2.86 6.17 1.14
N PHE A 83 3.83 5.40 1.64
CA PHE A 83 4.28 5.56 3.02
C PHE A 83 4.98 6.90 3.28
N ASN A 84 5.69 7.46 2.30
CA ASN A 84 6.24 8.81 2.43
C ASN A 84 5.13 9.85 2.54
N LYS A 85 4.04 9.70 1.76
CA LYS A 85 2.87 10.57 1.89
C LYS A 85 2.23 10.47 3.29
N VAL A 86 2.21 9.27 3.89
CA VAL A 86 1.82 9.11 5.31
C VAL A 86 2.75 9.91 6.21
N LEU A 87 4.06 9.87 6.01
CA LEU A 87 5.02 10.63 6.83
C LEU A 87 4.94 12.16 6.59
N ASP A 88 4.51 12.60 5.41
CA ASP A 88 4.25 14.02 5.15
C ASP A 88 3.05 14.53 5.97
N ILE A 89 2.04 13.68 6.21
CA ILE A 89 0.83 13.98 6.99
C ILE A 89 1.05 13.74 8.49
N GLU A 90 1.71 12.63 8.82
CA GLU A 90 1.99 12.13 10.17
C GLU A 90 3.49 11.83 10.33
N PRO A 91 4.34 12.84 10.59
CA PRO A 91 5.80 12.67 10.64
C PRO A 91 6.31 11.67 11.68
N ASP A 92 5.53 11.43 12.74
CA ASP A 92 5.87 10.53 13.83
C ASP A 92 5.38 9.09 13.60
N ASN A 93 4.75 8.78 12.46
CA ASN A 93 4.23 7.45 12.16
C ASN A 93 5.37 6.41 12.07
N GLY A 94 5.53 5.62 13.14
CA GLY A 94 6.57 4.61 13.27
C GLY A 94 6.41 3.47 12.27
N GLU A 95 5.17 3.02 12.05
CA GLU A 95 4.86 1.89 11.17
C GLU A 95 5.20 2.20 9.71
N ALA A 96 4.88 3.41 9.22
CA ALA A 96 5.23 3.84 7.87
C ALA A 96 6.76 3.84 7.67
N ARG A 97 7.51 4.37 8.66
CA ARG A 97 8.97 4.39 8.65
C ARG A 97 9.57 2.99 8.65
N GLU A 98 9.02 2.07 9.45
CA GLU A 98 9.45 0.67 9.50
C GLU A 98 9.19 -0.04 8.15
N ASN A 99 8.01 0.16 7.56
CA ASN A 99 7.67 -0.43 6.26
C ASN A 99 8.59 0.08 5.14
N ILE A 100 8.89 1.39 5.09
CA ILE A 100 9.87 1.96 4.15
C ILE A 100 11.26 1.32 4.34
N ALA A 101 11.71 1.15 5.59
CA ALA A 101 13.00 0.53 5.88
C ALA A 101 13.06 -0.93 5.39
N VAL A 102 11.95 -1.68 5.49
CA VAL A 102 11.85 -3.04 4.94
C VAL A 102 11.86 -3.02 3.42
N LEU A 103 11.08 -2.14 2.79
CA LEU A 103 11.02 -1.99 1.33
C LEU A 103 12.36 -1.61 0.71
N ASN A 104 13.11 -0.70 1.34
CA ASN A 104 14.46 -0.33 0.91
C ASN A 104 15.45 -1.52 0.98
N LYS A 105 15.30 -2.41 1.98
CA LYS A 105 16.10 -3.64 2.04
C LYS A 105 15.73 -4.59 0.91
N LEU A 106 14.44 -4.77 0.63
CA LEU A 106 13.95 -5.60 -0.49
C LEU A 106 14.51 -5.09 -1.82
N LEU A 107 14.42 -3.79 -2.07
CA LEU A 107 14.97 -3.15 -3.27
C LEU A 107 16.48 -3.42 -3.42
N ASN A 108 17.24 -3.24 -2.34
CA ASN A 108 18.69 -3.44 -2.34
C ASN A 108 19.13 -4.92 -2.44
N MET A 109 18.26 -5.89 -2.10
CA MET A 109 18.54 -7.32 -2.28
C MET A 109 18.26 -7.79 -3.72
N GLY A 110 17.53 -6.98 -4.51
CA GLY A 110 17.14 -7.26 -5.89
C GLY A 110 18.05 -6.67 -6.97
N VAL A 111 19.16 -6.01 -6.64
CA VAL A 111 20.13 -5.44 -7.60
C VAL A 111 21.46 -6.17 -7.55
#